data_AF-A0A7V9GIR4-F1
#
_entry.id   AF-A0A7V9GIR4-F1
#
_cell.length_a   1.000
_cell.length_b   1.000
_cell.length_c   1.000
_cell.angle_alpha   90.00
_cell.angle_beta   90.00
_cell.angle_gamma   90.00
#
_symmetry.space_group_name_H-M   'P 1'
#
loop_
_entity.id
_entity.type
_entity.pdbx_description
1 polymer ?
#
loop_
_entity_poly.entity_id
_entity_poly.type
_entity_poly.pdbx_seq_one_letter_code
_entity_poly.pdbx_strand_id
1 'polypeptide(L)'
;MTDTDTDTDTTPLHDPMAGEPSEGMSPLAIPADTQWDDVDRPRDWQGHVYGLVVHTTGSGLPSKARAQGVYHTVAAVNHYSKSHGCHYVNGWLGVGGGDLLQVANEREQAIGVGMTNPAEPEKDQRRSVESGRFEEDLPAVLVRHWRERWPGRADPLALLPGTKTANSCYVHVECVPCVFHTDDGLVTGEDVEPMRPGLRFTQAQHDTVAELAVDVARRNAWPADEEWWRTPRLLGHEDLTPIARCDRNGGWDPGALRDEPYFDWEYVYERIGSILRDGPGGSSSDHDASDAIQPSVFDVLGERAQSFIDLVLTGEEQAAVVEAHGAGVTDENELTDLVFFVHHPEMNGRKIKAHETALADEWRDVRDVVRTALDGLSGG
;
A
#
# COMPACT_ATOMS: atom_id res chain seq x y z
N MET A 1 -34.71 6.94 53.80
CA MET A 1 -33.53 7.38 53.03
C MET A 1 -32.94 6.10 52.48
N THR A 2 -33.30 5.78 51.25
CA THR A 2 -33.02 4.50 50.61
C THR A 2 -32.06 4.75 49.46
N ASP A 3 -30.94 4.04 49.50
CA ASP A 3 -29.90 3.96 48.48
C ASP A 3 -30.45 3.55 47.12
N THR A 4 -29.88 4.15 46.07
CA THR A 4 -29.81 3.57 44.73
C THR A 4 -28.50 4.02 44.10
N ASP A 5 -27.50 3.14 44.16
CA ASP A 5 -26.33 3.13 43.29
C ASP A 5 -26.77 2.80 41.86
N THR A 6 -26.32 3.59 40.90
CA THR A 6 -26.38 3.26 39.46
C THR A 6 -24.96 3.03 38.96
N ASP A 7 -24.60 1.76 38.89
CA ASP A 7 -23.40 1.24 38.25
C ASP A 7 -23.68 1.12 36.75
N THR A 8 -23.03 1.96 35.93
CA THR A 8 -23.13 1.87 34.47
C THR A 8 -21.98 1.02 33.95
N ASP A 9 -22.28 -0.27 33.79
CA ASP A 9 -21.46 -1.25 33.08
C ASP A 9 -21.39 -0.87 31.59
N THR A 10 -20.26 -0.30 31.17
CA THR A 10 -19.92 -0.09 29.77
C THR A 10 -19.09 -1.26 29.27
N THR A 11 -19.73 -2.40 29.02
CA THR A 11 -19.11 -3.48 28.26
C THR A 11 -19.05 -3.04 26.78
N PRO A 12 -17.89 -3.07 26.10
CA PRO A 12 -17.82 -2.74 24.68
C PRO A 12 -18.66 -3.74 23.88
N LEU A 13 -19.51 -3.23 23.00
CA LEU A 13 -20.25 -4.01 22.02
C LEU A 13 -19.25 -4.72 21.10
N HIS A 14 -19.06 -6.02 21.33
CA HIS A 14 -18.32 -6.90 20.45
C HIS A 14 -19.15 -7.10 19.17
N ASP A 15 -18.67 -6.60 18.04
CA ASP A 15 -19.29 -6.83 16.73
C ASP A 15 -19.09 -8.30 16.34
N PRO A 16 -20.16 -9.11 16.18
CA PRO A 16 -20.06 -10.54 15.90
C PRO A 16 -19.83 -10.86 14.41
N MET A 17 -19.62 -9.87 13.53
CA MET A 17 -19.35 -10.07 12.10
C MET A 17 -17.88 -9.92 11.68
N ALA A 18 -16.98 -9.58 12.61
CA ALA A 18 -15.54 -9.64 12.33
C ALA A 18 -15.09 -11.11 12.36
N GLY A 19 -14.94 -11.73 11.18
CA GLY A 19 -14.19 -12.98 11.07
C GLY A 19 -12.85 -12.82 11.80
N GLU A 20 -12.35 -13.88 12.45
CA GLU A 20 -11.09 -13.80 13.19
C GLU A 20 -10.04 -13.16 12.28
N PRO A 21 -9.49 -11.98 12.64
CA PRO A 21 -8.56 -11.28 11.77
C PRO A 21 -7.44 -12.25 11.48
N SER A 22 -7.25 -12.60 10.21
CA SER A 22 -6.17 -13.47 9.76
C SER A 22 -4.87 -12.89 10.31
N GLU A 23 -4.29 -13.57 11.29
CA GLU A 23 -3.19 -13.06 12.11
C GLU A 23 -2.07 -12.52 11.19
N GLY A 24 -1.98 -11.21 11.03
CA GLY A 24 -0.93 -10.56 10.22
C GLY A 24 -1.08 -10.62 8.70
N MET A 25 -2.26 -10.89 8.14
CA MET A 25 -2.53 -10.71 6.70
C MET A 25 -3.45 -9.51 6.48
N SER A 26 -3.12 -8.66 5.50
CA SER A 26 -3.95 -7.51 5.15
C SER A 26 -5.01 -7.94 4.13
N PRO A 27 -6.30 -7.60 4.31
CA PRO A 27 -7.33 -7.88 3.31
C PRO A 27 -7.16 -7.06 2.02
N LEU A 28 -6.32 -6.03 2.05
CA LEU A 28 -6.01 -5.18 0.90
C LEU A 28 -4.99 -5.82 -0.04
N ALA A 29 -4.16 -6.75 0.45
CA ALA A 29 -3.03 -7.25 -0.30
C ALA A 29 -3.32 -8.64 -0.87
N ILE A 30 -2.88 -8.86 -2.11
CA ILE A 30 -2.88 -10.20 -2.72
C ILE A 30 -1.71 -10.99 -2.11
N PRO A 31 -1.95 -12.18 -1.51
CA PRO A 31 -0.85 -13.03 -1.07
C PRO A 31 0.02 -13.42 -2.28
N ALA A 32 1.34 -13.18 -2.19
CA ALA A 32 2.25 -13.61 -3.25
C ALA A 32 2.32 -15.14 -3.31
N ASP A 33 2.44 -15.72 -4.51
CA ASP A 33 2.57 -17.18 -4.71
C ASP A 33 3.69 -17.80 -3.88
N THR A 34 4.77 -17.04 -3.65
CA THR A 34 5.86 -17.42 -2.76
C THR A 34 5.95 -16.41 -1.63
N GLN A 35 5.53 -16.84 -0.44
CA GLN A 35 5.75 -16.12 0.80
C GLN A 35 6.94 -16.71 1.56
N TRP A 36 7.68 -15.86 2.25
CA TRP A 36 8.72 -16.30 3.18
C TRP A 36 8.17 -16.39 4.62
N ASP A 37 8.72 -17.32 5.39
CA ASP A 37 8.45 -17.61 6.80
C ASP A 37 9.81 -18.02 7.39
N ASP A 38 10.36 -17.21 8.31
CA ASP A 38 11.76 -17.32 8.73
C ASP A 38 11.91 -17.16 10.25
N VAL A 39 11.59 -15.96 10.75
CA VAL A 39 11.76 -15.62 12.16
C VAL A 39 10.58 -14.77 12.60
N ASP A 40 9.76 -15.33 13.48
CA ASP A 40 8.74 -14.58 14.21
C ASP A 40 9.34 -13.37 14.94
N ARG A 41 8.56 -12.29 15.00
CA ARG A 41 8.85 -11.14 15.88
C ARG A 41 8.98 -11.60 17.34
N PRO A 42 9.67 -10.80 18.18
CA PRO A 42 9.58 -10.99 19.61
C PRO A 42 8.12 -11.03 20.06
N ARG A 43 7.82 -11.92 21.02
CA ARG A 43 6.44 -12.23 21.44
C ARG A 43 5.59 -10.99 21.77
N ASP A 44 6.19 -9.96 22.37
CA ASP A 44 5.50 -8.72 22.74
C ASP A 44 5.03 -7.89 21.53
N TRP A 45 5.54 -8.19 20.32
CA TRP A 45 5.21 -7.52 19.07
C TRP A 45 4.38 -8.38 18.10
N GLN A 46 4.15 -9.66 18.41
CA GLN A 46 3.28 -10.52 17.61
C GLN A 46 1.82 -10.07 17.80
N GLY A 47 1.15 -9.66 16.71
CA GLY A 47 -0.21 -9.09 16.76
C GLY A 47 -0.30 -7.67 17.35
N HIS A 48 0.84 -7.01 17.57
CA HIS A 48 0.92 -5.69 18.20
C HIS A 48 1.89 -4.76 17.48
N VAL A 49 1.85 -4.72 16.15
CA VAL A 49 2.71 -3.87 15.32
C VAL A 49 2.64 -2.41 15.79
N TYR A 50 3.80 -1.79 15.99
CA TYR A 50 3.92 -0.39 16.40
C TYR A 50 3.72 0.57 15.23
N GLY A 51 4.27 0.26 14.06
CA GLY A 51 4.30 1.21 12.95
C GLY A 51 4.42 0.56 11.56
N LEU A 52 4.38 1.40 10.54
CA LEU A 52 4.65 1.07 9.14
C LEU A 52 5.86 1.87 8.66
N VAL A 53 6.84 1.19 8.05
CA VAL A 53 7.96 1.84 7.36
C VAL A 53 7.78 1.69 5.85
N VAL A 54 7.78 2.83 5.16
CA VAL A 54 7.75 2.93 3.70
C VAL A 54 9.16 2.96 3.17
N HIS A 55 9.41 2.12 2.18
CA HIS A 55 10.69 1.96 1.49
C HIS A 55 10.51 2.21 0.00
N THR A 56 11.64 2.40 -0.68
CA THR A 56 11.74 2.22 -2.12
C THR A 56 12.71 1.10 -2.47
N THR A 57 12.35 0.33 -3.51
CA THR A 57 13.24 -0.69 -4.09
C THR A 57 14.50 -0.11 -4.76
N GLY A 58 14.59 1.23 -4.81
CA GLY A 58 15.61 1.95 -5.54
C GLY A 58 15.44 1.79 -7.05
N SER A 59 16.42 2.26 -7.83
CA SER A 59 16.36 2.15 -9.30
C SER A 59 16.83 0.79 -9.82
N GLY A 60 17.58 0.02 -9.02
CA GLY A 60 18.21 -1.22 -9.47
C GLY A 60 17.22 -2.31 -9.87
N LEU A 61 16.19 -2.55 -9.05
CA LEU A 61 15.17 -3.55 -9.33
C LEU A 61 14.31 -3.22 -10.57
N PRO A 62 13.66 -2.05 -10.69
CA PRO A 62 12.89 -1.71 -11.88
C PRO A 62 13.75 -1.61 -13.15
N SER A 63 15.00 -1.12 -13.06
CA SER A 63 15.92 -1.12 -14.21
C SER A 63 16.24 -2.54 -14.68
N LYS A 64 16.50 -3.46 -13.75
CA LYS A 64 16.75 -4.87 -14.09
C LYS A 64 15.51 -5.54 -14.68
N ALA A 65 14.34 -5.27 -14.11
CA ALA A 65 13.06 -5.80 -14.61
C ALA A 65 12.80 -5.35 -16.06
N ARG A 66 12.97 -4.05 -16.34
CA ARG A 66 12.91 -3.48 -17.69
C ARG A 66 13.86 -4.18 -18.66
N ALA A 67 15.13 -4.33 -18.29
CA ALA A 67 16.12 -5.01 -19.12
C ALA A 67 15.78 -6.48 -19.41
N GLN A 68 14.98 -7.12 -18.55
CA GLN A 68 14.55 -8.50 -18.69
C GLN A 68 13.17 -8.65 -19.35
N GLY A 69 12.46 -7.55 -19.63
CA GLY A 69 11.08 -7.58 -20.10
C GLY A 69 10.11 -8.21 -19.09
N VAL A 70 10.41 -8.07 -17.79
CA VAL A 70 9.59 -8.59 -16.69
C VAL A 70 8.87 -7.43 -16.02
N TYR A 71 7.59 -7.62 -15.68
CA TYR A 71 6.84 -6.64 -14.90
C TYR A 71 7.57 -6.36 -13.57
N HIS A 72 7.73 -5.08 -13.26
CA HIS A 72 8.60 -4.63 -12.17
C HIS A 72 8.11 -5.09 -10.78
N THR A 73 6.80 -5.18 -10.56
CA THR A 73 6.25 -5.72 -9.31
C THR A 73 6.59 -7.21 -9.17
N VAL A 74 6.47 -7.99 -10.25
CA VAL A 74 6.86 -9.41 -10.25
C VAL A 74 8.34 -9.57 -9.94
N ALA A 75 9.20 -8.71 -10.50
CA ALA A 75 10.64 -8.74 -10.20
C ALA A 75 10.92 -8.38 -8.73
N ALA A 76 10.21 -7.40 -8.17
CA ALA A 76 10.33 -7.01 -6.77
C ALA A 76 9.85 -8.11 -5.82
N VAL A 77 8.66 -8.68 -6.04
CA VAL A 77 8.13 -9.82 -5.27
C VAL A 77 9.13 -10.98 -5.27
N ASN A 78 9.63 -11.38 -6.45
CA ASN A 78 10.64 -12.43 -6.57
C ASN A 78 11.96 -12.15 -5.81
N HIS A 79 12.30 -10.87 -5.63
CA HIS A 79 13.47 -10.46 -4.85
C HIS A 79 13.17 -10.54 -3.35
N TYR A 80 12.07 -9.92 -2.90
CA TYR A 80 11.76 -9.80 -1.48
C TYR A 80 11.25 -11.10 -0.86
N SER A 81 10.66 -12.01 -1.65
CA SER A 81 10.39 -13.40 -1.23
C SER A 81 11.66 -14.20 -0.87
N LYS A 82 12.85 -13.68 -1.16
CA LYS A 82 14.14 -14.34 -0.87
C LYS A 82 15.03 -13.54 0.08
N SER A 83 14.91 -12.21 0.08
CA SER A 83 15.74 -11.34 0.93
C SER A 83 15.15 -11.11 2.32
N HIS A 84 13.85 -11.41 2.50
CA HIS A 84 13.10 -11.17 3.73
C HIS A 84 13.07 -9.68 4.13
N GLY A 85 13.28 -8.78 3.17
CA GLY A 85 13.43 -7.34 3.42
C GLY A 85 12.12 -6.60 3.73
N CYS A 86 10.97 -7.14 3.33
CA CYS A 86 9.68 -6.48 3.51
C CYS A 86 8.52 -7.47 3.67
N HIS A 87 7.37 -6.95 4.09
CA HIS A 87 6.11 -7.68 4.17
C HIS A 87 5.27 -7.45 2.92
N TYR A 88 5.30 -6.23 2.39
CA TYR A 88 4.49 -5.81 1.25
C TYR A 88 5.36 -5.25 0.12
N VAL A 89 4.96 -5.51 -1.12
CA VAL A 89 5.47 -4.85 -2.33
C VAL A 89 4.31 -4.07 -2.95
N ASN A 90 4.53 -2.77 -3.15
CA ASN A 90 3.57 -1.83 -3.72
C ASN A 90 4.03 -1.43 -5.13
N GLY A 91 3.40 -2.05 -6.14
CA GLY A 91 3.60 -1.79 -7.55
C GLY A 91 2.95 -0.50 -8.03
N TRP A 92 3.03 -0.21 -9.33
CA TRP A 92 2.65 1.09 -9.87
C TRP A 92 1.14 1.35 -9.87
N LEU A 93 0.33 0.29 -9.95
CA LEU A 93 -1.13 0.42 -9.95
C LEU A 93 -1.74 0.43 -8.54
N GLY A 94 -0.90 0.23 -7.51
CA GLY A 94 -1.32 0.21 -6.11
C GLY A 94 -2.37 -0.87 -5.80
N VAL A 95 -3.01 -0.74 -4.66
CA VAL A 95 -4.06 -1.66 -4.17
C VAL A 95 -5.28 -1.70 -5.09
N GLY A 96 -5.74 -0.55 -5.59
CA GLY A 96 -6.93 -0.47 -6.47
C GLY A 96 -6.76 -1.24 -7.79
N GLY A 97 -5.53 -1.28 -8.32
CA GLY A 97 -5.19 -2.07 -9.50
C GLY A 97 -4.68 -3.48 -9.21
N GLY A 98 -4.84 -3.99 -7.98
CA GLY A 98 -4.38 -5.35 -7.62
C GLY A 98 -2.85 -5.51 -7.58
N ASP A 99 -2.10 -4.43 -7.39
CA ASP A 99 -0.63 -4.39 -7.46
C ASP A 99 0.01 -4.15 -6.08
N LEU A 100 -0.74 -4.44 -5.00
CA LEU A 100 -0.23 -4.58 -3.64
C LEU A 100 -0.13 -6.07 -3.29
N LEU A 101 1.10 -6.58 -3.14
CA LEU A 101 1.33 -7.99 -2.82
C LEU A 101 1.96 -8.17 -1.44
N GLN A 102 1.50 -9.18 -0.71
CA GLN A 102 2.05 -9.57 0.59
C GLN A 102 2.99 -10.77 0.44
N VAL A 103 4.29 -10.55 0.68
CA VAL A 103 5.36 -11.56 0.57
C VAL A 103 5.70 -12.27 1.89
N ALA A 104 5.16 -11.80 3.01
CA ALA A 104 5.23 -12.49 4.29
C ALA A 104 4.15 -12.04 5.25
N ASN A 105 3.82 -12.91 6.21
CA ASN A 105 2.91 -12.60 7.30
C ASN A 105 3.52 -11.52 8.22
N GLU A 106 2.71 -10.59 8.72
CA GLU A 106 3.18 -9.53 9.62
C GLU A 106 3.65 -10.03 10.99
N ARG A 107 3.38 -11.28 11.39
CA ARG A 107 4.00 -11.89 12.59
C ARG A 107 5.51 -12.04 12.43
N GLU A 108 5.98 -12.18 11.19
CA GLU A 108 7.38 -12.38 10.85
C GLU A 108 8.17 -11.08 11.04
N GLN A 109 9.46 -11.22 11.32
CA GLN A 109 10.38 -10.10 11.46
C GLN A 109 11.14 -9.84 10.16
N ALA A 110 10.65 -8.91 9.33
CA ALA A 110 11.38 -8.49 8.15
C ALA A 110 12.71 -7.79 8.48
N ILE A 111 13.72 -7.95 7.63
CA ILE A 111 15.05 -7.34 7.76
C ILE A 111 15.13 -6.06 6.93
N GLY A 112 14.15 -5.17 7.07
CA GLY A 112 14.01 -4.01 6.18
C GLY A 112 14.77 -2.76 6.62
N VAL A 113 15.10 -2.60 7.91
CA VAL A 113 15.84 -1.45 8.44
C VAL A 113 17.07 -1.89 9.23
N GLY A 114 18.26 -1.60 8.69
CA GLY A 114 19.54 -1.92 9.32
C GLY A 114 20.09 -0.74 10.13
N MET A 115 19.89 -0.76 11.47
CA MET A 115 20.38 0.33 12.35
C MET A 115 21.89 0.29 12.61
N THR A 116 22.53 -0.84 12.32
CA THR A 116 23.99 -1.07 12.48
C THR A 116 24.56 -1.59 11.18
N ASN A 117 25.77 -1.16 10.83
CA ASN A 117 26.50 -1.62 9.66
C ASN A 117 27.98 -1.82 10.03
N PRO A 118 28.35 -3.00 10.58
CA PRO A 118 29.73 -3.25 10.97
C PRO A 118 30.69 -3.36 9.78
N ALA A 119 30.17 -3.63 8.58
CA ALA A 119 30.97 -3.74 7.36
C ALA A 119 31.33 -2.37 6.77
N GLU A 120 30.44 -1.38 6.92
CA GLU A 120 30.64 0.01 6.52
C GLU A 120 30.34 0.93 7.71
N PRO A 121 31.29 1.06 8.67
CA PRO A 121 31.04 1.76 9.93
C PRO A 121 30.72 3.25 9.82
N GLU A 122 30.97 3.86 8.67
CA GLU A 122 30.55 5.23 8.29
C GLU A 122 29.08 5.32 7.88
N LYS A 123 28.44 4.19 7.55
CA LYS A 123 27.00 4.06 7.30
C LYS A 123 26.22 3.54 8.53
N ASP A 124 26.90 3.35 9.65
CA ASP A 124 26.29 2.81 10.87
C ASP A 124 25.53 3.93 11.63
N GLN A 125 24.20 3.87 11.56
CA GLN A 125 23.33 4.85 12.19
C GLN A 125 23.50 4.90 13.71
N ARG A 126 23.49 3.73 14.36
CA ARG A 126 23.60 3.61 15.81
C ARG A 126 24.92 4.20 16.29
N ARG A 127 26.03 3.87 15.63
CA ARG A 127 27.36 4.39 15.97
C ARG A 127 27.43 5.91 15.89
N SER A 128 26.85 6.52 14.86
CA SER A 128 26.85 7.98 14.72
C SER A 128 26.05 8.65 15.85
N VAL A 129 24.87 8.11 16.19
CA VAL A 129 24.05 8.61 17.30
C VAL A 129 24.77 8.45 18.65
N GLU A 130 25.29 7.24 18.94
CA GLU A 130 25.97 6.94 20.21
C GLU A 130 27.26 7.76 20.40
N SER A 131 27.88 8.23 19.30
CA SER A 131 29.04 9.13 19.34
C SER A 131 28.68 10.61 19.33
N GLY A 132 27.38 10.96 19.28
CA GLY A 132 26.92 12.34 19.29
C GLY A 132 27.17 13.10 17.97
N ARG A 133 27.40 12.38 16.86
CA ARG A 133 27.75 12.96 15.56
C ARG A 133 26.65 12.92 14.51
N PHE A 134 25.42 12.57 14.91
CA PHE A 134 24.29 12.37 14.01
C PHE A 134 24.16 13.46 12.95
N GLU A 135 24.13 14.73 13.36
CA GLU A 135 24.01 15.86 12.41
C GLU A 135 25.31 16.14 11.65
N GLU A 136 26.47 15.90 12.26
CA GLU A 136 27.78 16.15 11.66
C GLU A 136 28.06 15.18 10.50
N ASP A 137 27.54 13.95 10.60
CA ASP A 137 27.71 12.89 9.61
C ASP A 137 26.71 13.02 8.43
N LEU A 138 25.83 14.02 8.44
CA LEU A 138 24.74 14.17 7.46
C LEU A 138 24.82 15.45 6.63
N PRO A 139 24.29 15.45 5.39
CA PRO A 139 24.10 16.67 4.61
C PRO A 139 23.18 17.66 5.34
N ALA A 140 23.54 18.95 5.36
CA ALA A 140 22.76 19.99 6.04
C ALA A 140 21.30 20.07 5.55
N VAL A 141 21.05 19.80 4.26
CA VAL A 141 19.69 19.72 3.70
C VAL A 141 18.87 18.63 4.37
N LEU A 142 19.46 17.44 4.59
CA LEU A 142 18.78 16.34 5.25
C LEU A 142 18.51 16.67 6.72
N VAL A 143 19.52 17.19 7.43
CA VAL A 143 19.37 17.57 8.85
C VAL A 143 18.22 18.56 9.03
N ARG A 144 18.10 19.57 8.16
CA ARG A 144 16.99 20.52 8.17
C ARG A 144 15.63 19.80 8.06
N HIS A 145 15.44 19.01 7.01
CA HIS A 145 14.18 18.29 6.77
C HIS A 145 13.85 17.30 7.88
N TRP A 146 14.86 16.59 8.41
CA TRP A 146 14.67 15.64 9.51
C TRP A 146 14.20 16.36 10.78
N ARG A 147 14.78 17.53 11.10
CA ARG A 147 14.38 18.35 12.26
C ARG A 147 13.00 18.97 12.11
N GLU A 148 12.64 19.40 10.90
CA GLU A 148 11.31 19.94 10.59
C GLU A 148 10.25 18.85 10.73
N ARG A 149 10.53 17.63 10.26
CA ARG A 149 9.62 16.48 10.36
C ARG A 149 9.48 15.95 11.78
N TRP A 150 10.57 15.93 12.56
CA TRP A 150 10.61 15.33 13.91
C TRP A 150 10.96 16.34 15.02
N PRO A 151 10.12 17.36 15.26
CA PRO A 151 10.40 18.38 16.26
C PRO A 151 10.50 17.76 17.66
N GLY A 152 11.56 18.13 18.38
CA GLY A 152 11.81 17.67 19.75
C GLY A 152 12.40 16.26 19.88
N ARG A 153 12.57 15.51 18.79
CA ARG A 153 13.28 14.21 18.79
C ARG A 153 14.77 14.46 18.67
N ALA A 154 15.58 13.87 19.54
CA ALA A 154 17.02 14.12 19.56
C ALA A 154 17.71 13.58 18.29
N ASP A 155 17.34 12.36 17.88
CA ASP A 155 17.97 11.58 16.81
C ASP A 155 17.01 10.44 16.34
N PRO A 156 17.37 9.66 15.30
CA PRO A 156 16.53 8.58 14.79
C PRO A 156 16.23 7.45 15.77
N LEU A 157 17.08 7.19 16.77
CA LEU A 157 16.79 6.16 17.78
C LEU A 157 15.64 6.59 18.69
N ALA A 158 15.42 7.90 18.86
CA ALA A 158 14.30 8.44 19.63
C ALA A 158 12.93 8.28 18.95
N LEU A 159 12.88 7.78 17.71
CA LEU A 159 11.66 7.42 16.99
C LEU A 159 11.20 5.98 17.32
N LEU A 160 12.08 5.13 17.84
CA LEU A 160 11.75 3.75 18.19
C LEU A 160 10.95 3.68 19.50
N PRO A 161 10.02 2.72 19.64
CA PRO A 161 9.22 2.54 20.86
C PRO A 161 9.99 1.81 21.97
N GLY A 162 11.20 2.28 22.28
CA GLY A 162 12.09 1.64 23.27
C GLY A 162 12.76 0.34 22.78
N THR A 163 12.61 0.00 21.50
CA THR A 163 13.29 -1.15 20.87
C THR A 163 14.66 -0.75 20.31
N LYS A 164 15.50 -1.76 20.02
CA LYS A 164 16.82 -1.54 19.40
C LYS A 164 16.77 -1.48 17.87
N THR A 165 15.65 -1.90 17.27
CA THR A 165 15.46 -1.97 15.83
C THR A 165 13.98 -1.80 15.48
N ALA A 166 13.71 -1.20 14.32
CA ALA A 166 12.37 -1.13 13.76
C ALA A 166 11.86 -2.51 13.33
N ASN A 167 12.74 -3.38 12.82
CA ASN A 167 12.38 -4.70 12.28
C ASN A 167 11.49 -5.53 13.22
N SER A 168 11.75 -5.47 14.54
CA SER A 168 10.99 -6.22 15.54
C SER A 168 9.54 -5.76 15.70
N CYS A 169 9.22 -4.51 15.36
CA CYS A 169 7.94 -3.88 15.72
C CYS A 169 7.25 -3.11 14.60
N TYR A 170 7.86 -2.97 13.42
CA TYR A 170 7.25 -2.31 12.27
C TYR A 170 6.93 -3.28 11.15
N VAL A 171 5.84 -3.02 10.42
CA VAL A 171 5.59 -3.58 9.09
C VAL A 171 6.38 -2.78 8.06
N HIS A 172 6.74 -3.42 6.95
CA HIS A 172 7.61 -2.84 5.92
C HIS A 172 6.94 -2.99 4.55
N VAL A 173 6.77 -1.87 3.85
CA VAL A 173 6.24 -1.83 2.48
C VAL A 173 7.28 -1.25 1.52
N GLU A 174 7.56 -1.97 0.45
CA GLU A 174 8.52 -1.59 -0.59
C GLU A 174 7.79 -1.04 -1.82
N CYS A 175 7.96 0.25 -2.11
CA CYS A 175 7.38 0.87 -3.28
C CYS A 175 8.34 0.77 -4.47
N VAL A 176 7.86 0.21 -5.58
CA VAL A 176 8.61 0.14 -6.83
C VAL A 176 8.50 1.49 -7.55
N PRO A 177 9.56 2.29 -7.69
CA PRO A 177 9.41 3.61 -8.29
C PRO A 177 9.02 3.50 -9.77
N CYS A 178 8.07 4.32 -10.21
CA CYS A 178 7.70 4.46 -11.63
C CYS A 178 8.67 5.38 -12.38
N VAL A 179 9.47 6.18 -11.68
CA VAL A 179 10.57 6.96 -12.27
C VAL A 179 11.89 6.47 -11.68
N PHE A 180 12.77 5.92 -12.50
CA PHE A 180 14.00 5.27 -12.06
C PHE A 180 15.16 5.46 -13.04
N HIS A 181 16.39 5.29 -12.56
CA HIS A 181 17.58 5.35 -13.39
C HIS A 181 17.87 4.01 -14.08
N THR A 182 18.23 4.09 -15.36
CA THR A 182 18.86 3.04 -16.16
C THR A 182 20.24 3.51 -16.64
N ASP A 183 20.94 2.66 -17.40
CA ASP A 183 22.19 3.04 -18.07
C ASP A 183 21.99 4.19 -19.08
N ASP A 184 20.77 4.36 -19.61
CA ASP A 184 20.41 5.40 -20.57
C ASP A 184 19.94 6.71 -19.91
N GLY A 185 19.85 6.74 -18.59
CA GLY A 185 19.44 7.91 -17.82
C GLY A 185 18.16 7.68 -17.01
N LEU A 186 17.48 8.77 -16.66
CA LEU A 186 16.22 8.71 -15.91
C LEU A 186 15.08 8.36 -16.88
N VAL A 187 14.30 7.34 -16.55
CA VAL A 187 13.15 6.90 -17.35
C VAL A 187 11.89 6.85 -16.48
N THR A 188 10.75 7.03 -17.11
CA THR A 188 9.43 6.71 -16.54
C THR A 188 9.00 5.34 -17.06
N GLY A 189 8.29 4.60 -16.22
CA GLY A 189 7.64 3.35 -16.56
C GLY A 189 6.69 3.48 -17.75
N GLU A 190 6.44 2.37 -18.42
CA GLU A 190 5.49 2.33 -19.53
C GLU A 190 4.06 2.48 -19.00
N ASP A 191 3.27 3.32 -19.65
CA ASP A 191 1.85 3.57 -19.37
C ASP A 191 1.51 4.03 -17.94
N VAL A 192 2.47 4.63 -17.24
CA VAL A 192 2.29 5.22 -15.91
C VAL A 192 2.97 6.58 -15.81
N GLU A 193 2.46 7.43 -14.92
CA GLU A 193 3.04 8.74 -14.63
C GLU A 193 3.22 8.91 -13.11
N PRO A 194 4.29 9.58 -12.66
CA PRO A 194 4.39 9.97 -11.26
C PRO A 194 3.23 10.92 -10.91
N MET A 195 2.79 10.91 -9.65
CA MET A 195 1.64 11.72 -9.20
C MET A 195 1.77 13.21 -9.53
N ARG A 196 3.01 13.74 -9.54
CA ARG A 196 3.33 15.07 -10.07
C ARG A 196 4.81 15.14 -10.49
N PRO A 197 5.21 16.14 -11.28
CA PRO A 197 6.61 16.31 -11.69
C PRO A 197 7.57 16.31 -10.49
N GLY A 198 8.70 15.61 -10.63
CA GLY A 198 9.73 15.48 -9.60
C GLY A 198 9.56 14.25 -8.69
N LEU A 199 8.34 13.76 -8.51
CA LEU A 199 8.09 12.54 -7.75
C LEU A 199 8.52 11.29 -8.53
N ARG A 200 8.67 10.17 -7.83
CA ARG A 200 9.05 8.87 -8.40
C ARG A 200 7.98 7.79 -8.28
N PHE A 201 6.83 8.12 -7.71
CA PHE A 201 5.76 7.18 -7.43
C PHE A 201 4.43 7.70 -7.98
N THR A 202 3.56 6.79 -8.40
CA THR A 202 2.23 7.10 -8.92
C THR A 202 1.30 7.56 -7.79
N GLN A 203 0.16 8.16 -8.13
CA GLN A 203 -0.85 8.50 -7.11
C GLN A 203 -1.37 7.24 -6.41
N ALA A 204 -1.63 6.17 -7.17
CA ALA A 204 -2.10 4.90 -6.64
C ALA A 204 -1.15 4.29 -5.59
N GLN A 205 0.17 4.47 -5.75
CA GLN A 205 1.13 4.04 -4.73
C GLN A 205 1.00 4.84 -3.43
N HIS A 206 0.77 6.15 -3.50
CA HIS A 206 0.56 6.98 -2.32
C HIS A 206 -0.77 6.62 -1.64
N ASP A 207 -1.83 6.42 -2.41
CA ASP A 207 -3.13 5.96 -1.89
C ASP A 207 -3.00 4.62 -1.17
N THR A 208 -2.25 3.68 -1.76
CA THR A 208 -1.95 2.37 -1.18
C THR A 208 -1.24 2.48 0.17
N VAL A 209 -0.25 3.38 0.29
CA VAL A 209 0.43 3.61 1.57
C VAL A 209 -0.55 4.15 2.62
N ALA A 210 -1.43 5.07 2.24
CA ALA A 210 -2.44 5.60 3.15
C ALA A 210 -3.43 4.51 3.61
N GLU A 211 -3.95 3.71 2.69
CA GLU A 211 -4.93 2.66 2.95
C GLU A 211 -4.32 1.52 3.78
N LEU A 212 -3.12 1.06 3.41
CA LEU A 212 -2.38 0.05 4.18
C LEU A 212 -2.04 0.55 5.59
N ALA A 213 -1.63 1.81 5.74
CA ALA A 213 -1.35 2.37 7.06
C ALA A 213 -2.61 2.37 7.95
N VAL A 214 -3.77 2.72 7.39
CA VAL A 214 -5.06 2.70 8.13
C VAL A 214 -5.47 1.26 8.48
N ASP A 215 -5.32 0.31 7.56
CA ASP A 215 -5.56 -1.12 7.82
C ASP A 215 -4.70 -1.63 8.99
N VAL A 216 -3.37 -1.42 8.91
CA VAL A 216 -2.43 -1.80 9.97
C VAL A 216 -2.81 -1.14 11.29
N ALA A 217 -3.13 0.15 11.27
CA ALA A 217 -3.53 0.90 12.46
C ALA A 217 -4.78 0.32 13.13
N ARG A 218 -5.81 -0.01 12.35
CA ARG A 218 -7.06 -0.60 12.85
C ARG A 218 -6.83 -1.99 13.45
N ARG A 219 -6.11 -2.86 12.73
CA ARG A 219 -5.83 -4.23 13.19
C ARG A 219 -4.98 -4.27 14.45
N ASN A 220 -4.15 -3.25 14.68
CA ASN A 220 -3.26 -3.15 15.84
C ASN A 220 -3.74 -2.12 16.89
N ALA A 221 -5.00 -1.68 16.82
CA ALA A 221 -5.64 -0.78 17.77
C ALA A 221 -4.82 0.49 18.08
N TRP A 222 -4.28 1.15 17.05
CA TRP A 222 -3.60 2.43 17.24
C TRP A 222 -4.58 3.52 17.68
N PRO A 223 -4.13 4.54 18.44
CA PRO A 223 -5.02 5.58 18.97
C PRO A 223 -5.71 6.36 17.83
N ALA A 224 -7.04 6.28 17.75
CA ALA A 224 -7.82 6.93 16.70
C ALA A 224 -8.03 8.44 16.94
N ASP A 225 -7.81 8.90 18.17
CA ASP A 225 -7.91 10.30 18.61
C ASP A 225 -6.61 11.09 18.43
N GLU A 226 -5.53 10.41 18.02
CA GLU A 226 -4.26 11.02 17.69
C GLU A 226 -4.07 11.04 16.16
N GLU A 227 -3.41 12.08 15.63
CA GLU A 227 -2.88 12.08 14.26
C GLU A 227 -1.66 11.14 14.16
N TRP A 228 -1.87 9.85 14.45
CA TRP A 228 -0.82 8.85 14.56
C TRP A 228 0.06 8.77 13.31
N TRP A 229 -0.48 9.13 12.15
CA TRP A 229 0.24 9.16 10.87
C TRP A 229 1.29 10.27 10.79
N ARG A 230 1.25 11.27 11.69
CA ARG A 230 2.28 12.30 11.88
C ARG A 230 3.21 12.00 13.07
N THR A 231 3.16 10.78 13.59
CA THR A 231 4.02 10.30 14.68
C THR A 231 5.00 9.23 14.17
N PRO A 232 5.91 8.71 15.00
CA PRO A 232 6.78 7.62 14.60
C PRO A 232 6.08 6.30 14.21
N ARG A 233 4.75 6.22 14.23
CA ARG A 233 4.01 5.05 13.71
C ARG A 233 4.01 4.98 12.19
N LEU A 234 4.32 6.06 11.48
CA LEU A 234 4.42 6.06 10.02
C LEU A 234 5.69 6.79 9.57
N LEU A 235 6.64 6.02 9.03
CA LEU A 235 8.01 6.46 8.77
C LEU A 235 8.43 6.12 7.34
N GLY A 236 9.34 6.91 6.78
CA GLY A 236 10.23 6.46 5.71
C GLY A 236 11.47 5.78 6.29
N HIS A 237 12.16 4.94 5.51
CA HIS A 237 13.41 4.32 5.96
C HIS A 237 14.46 5.39 6.36
N GLU A 238 14.57 6.46 5.59
CA GLU A 238 15.46 7.58 5.84
C GLU A 238 15.15 8.38 7.12
N ASP A 239 13.98 8.22 7.74
CA ASP A 239 13.70 8.77 9.07
C ASP A 239 14.52 8.05 10.14
N LEU A 240 14.73 6.73 9.95
CA LEU A 240 15.35 5.81 10.89
C LEU A 240 16.85 5.65 10.67
N THR A 241 17.30 5.56 9.40
CA THR A 241 18.72 5.34 9.05
C THR A 241 19.23 6.32 7.99
N PRO A 242 19.03 7.64 8.17
CA PRO A 242 19.40 8.64 7.17
C PRO A 242 20.85 8.55 6.70
N ILE A 243 21.79 8.11 7.54
CA ILE A 243 23.22 7.99 7.15
C ILE A 243 23.38 6.99 5.98
N ALA A 244 22.70 5.85 6.05
CA ALA A 244 22.74 4.83 5.00
C ALA A 244 21.75 5.13 3.85
N ARG A 245 20.92 6.17 3.99
CA ARG A 245 19.81 6.52 3.09
C ARG A 245 19.86 7.96 2.61
N CYS A 246 21.07 8.51 2.49
CA CYS A 246 21.28 9.87 1.99
C CYS A 246 22.22 9.93 0.79
N ASP A 247 22.08 11.02 0.04
CA ASP A 247 23.07 11.55 -0.89
C ASP A 247 23.24 13.06 -0.62
N ARG A 248 24.04 13.75 -1.43
CA ARG A 248 24.30 15.19 -1.25
C ARG A 248 23.05 16.09 -1.26
N ASN A 249 21.95 15.63 -1.84
CA ASN A 249 20.70 16.36 -2.00
C ASN A 249 19.67 16.00 -0.92
N GLY A 250 19.95 15.05 -0.02
CA GLY A 250 19.04 14.66 1.06
C GLY A 250 18.79 13.15 1.13
N GLY A 251 17.71 12.78 1.82
CA GLY A 251 17.26 11.39 1.92
C GLY A 251 16.72 10.87 0.60
N TRP A 252 16.88 9.58 0.30
CA TRP A 252 16.35 8.95 -0.92
C TRP A 252 15.36 7.80 -0.72
N ASP A 253 15.07 7.38 0.51
CA ASP A 253 14.28 6.17 0.83
C ASP A 253 13.14 6.45 1.82
N PRO A 254 11.92 6.78 1.36
CA PRO A 254 11.49 6.85 -0.05
C PRO A 254 11.82 8.20 -0.73
N GLY A 255 12.53 9.11 -0.06
CA GLY A 255 13.05 10.35 -0.65
C GLY A 255 12.23 11.59 -0.33
N ALA A 256 11.73 11.69 0.89
CA ALA A 256 11.01 12.84 1.41
C ALA A 256 11.90 13.89 2.11
N LEU A 257 13.02 13.47 2.71
CA LEU A 257 13.91 14.36 3.46
C LEU A 257 14.87 15.13 2.53
N ARG A 258 14.30 15.87 1.57
CA ARG A 258 15.01 16.62 0.53
C ARG A 258 14.14 17.74 -0.05
N ASP A 259 14.79 18.73 -0.68
CA ASP A 259 14.10 19.92 -1.24
C ASP A 259 13.18 19.58 -2.43
N GLU A 260 13.57 18.61 -3.24
CA GLU A 260 12.78 18.07 -4.35
C GLU A 260 12.38 16.63 -4.01
N PRO A 261 11.27 16.42 -3.29
CA PRO A 261 10.91 15.10 -2.78
C PRO A 261 10.61 14.13 -3.91
N TYR A 262 10.90 12.85 -3.68
CA TYR A 262 10.50 11.74 -4.55
C TYR A 262 9.14 11.17 -4.14
N PHE A 263 8.77 11.31 -2.87
CA PHE A 263 7.54 10.79 -2.28
C PHE A 263 6.80 11.91 -1.53
N ASP A 264 5.47 12.00 -1.70
CA ASP A 264 4.65 13.07 -1.13
C ASP A 264 3.94 12.63 0.15
N TRP A 265 4.54 12.94 1.30
CA TRP A 265 3.94 12.60 2.59
C TRP A 265 2.73 13.44 2.96
N GLU A 266 2.68 14.71 2.56
CA GLU A 266 1.54 15.55 2.91
C GLU A 266 0.27 15.03 2.23
N TYR A 267 0.37 14.60 0.96
CA TYR A 267 -0.72 13.88 0.30
C TYR A 267 -1.15 12.64 1.09
N VAL A 268 -0.21 11.79 1.51
CA VAL A 268 -0.52 10.58 2.28
C VAL A 268 -1.20 10.92 3.61
N TYR A 269 -0.73 11.95 4.32
CA TYR A 269 -1.32 12.39 5.59
C TYR A 269 -2.75 12.92 5.41
N GLU A 270 -2.97 13.72 4.37
CA GLU A 270 -4.31 14.22 4.02
C GLU A 270 -5.25 13.08 3.64
N ARG A 271 -4.75 12.10 2.87
CA ARG A 271 -5.50 10.91 2.46
C ARG A 271 -5.89 10.04 3.65
N ILE A 272 -4.96 9.76 4.58
CA ILE A 272 -5.25 9.05 5.83
C ILE A 272 -6.33 9.80 6.63
N GLY A 273 -6.18 11.13 6.77
CA GLY A 273 -7.16 11.96 7.44
C GLY A 273 -8.55 11.88 6.80
N SER A 274 -8.64 11.80 5.47
CA SER A 274 -9.92 11.59 4.77
C SER A 274 -10.52 10.23 5.10
N ILE A 275 -9.75 9.15 4.92
CA ILE A 275 -10.21 7.77 5.17
C ILE A 275 -10.76 7.61 6.59
N LEU A 276 -10.13 8.26 7.59
CA LEU A 276 -10.57 8.19 8.97
C LEU A 276 -11.80 9.06 9.27
N ARG A 277 -11.99 10.19 8.59
CA ARG A 277 -13.20 11.03 8.72
C ARG A 277 -14.43 10.39 8.07
N ASP A 278 -14.23 9.78 6.90
CA ASP A 278 -15.30 9.15 6.13
C ASP A 278 -15.76 7.84 6.81
N GLY A 279 -14.90 7.22 7.62
CA GLY A 279 -15.20 6.02 8.37
C GLY A 279 -15.39 4.78 7.47
N PRO A 280 -15.63 3.58 8.05
CA PRO A 280 -15.76 2.35 7.27
C PRO A 280 -17.04 2.27 6.40
N GLY A 281 -17.89 3.30 6.40
CA GLY A 281 -19.19 3.31 5.71
C GLY A 281 -19.65 4.69 5.22
N GLY A 282 -18.78 5.70 5.23
CA GLY A 282 -19.06 7.00 4.63
C GLY A 282 -18.94 6.91 3.11
N SER A 283 -20.03 6.49 2.48
CA SER A 283 -20.35 6.92 1.13
C SER A 283 -20.30 8.45 1.09
N SER A 284 -19.22 9.01 0.55
CA SER A 284 -19.12 10.45 0.27
C SER A 284 -20.11 10.77 -0.85
N SER A 285 -21.27 11.30 -0.48
CA SER A 285 -22.31 11.71 -1.42
C SER A 285 -22.23 13.18 -1.84
N ASP A 286 -21.16 13.92 -1.50
CA ASP A 286 -21.13 15.38 -1.73
C ASP A 286 -19.76 15.97 -2.14
N HIS A 287 -18.94 15.22 -2.89
CA HIS A 287 -17.85 15.82 -3.69
C HIS A 287 -17.99 15.39 -5.16
N ASP A 288 -18.08 16.41 -6.03
CA ASP A 288 -18.27 16.42 -7.48
C ASP A 288 -18.42 15.06 -8.20
N ALA A 289 -19.59 14.88 -8.83
CA ALA A 289 -20.05 13.69 -9.52
C ALA A 289 -19.29 13.30 -10.83
N SER A 290 -18.00 13.62 -10.99
CA SER A 290 -17.25 13.31 -12.22
C SER A 290 -16.29 12.12 -12.16
N ASP A 291 -15.83 11.65 -10.99
CA ASP A 291 -14.74 10.66 -10.93
C ASP A 291 -14.92 9.56 -9.86
N ALA A 292 -16.15 9.13 -9.59
CA ALA A 292 -16.37 7.95 -8.73
C ALA A 292 -15.73 6.70 -9.37
N ILE A 293 -14.73 6.14 -8.69
CA ILE A 293 -14.11 4.84 -9.00
C ILE A 293 -15.14 3.74 -8.75
N GLN A 294 -15.41 2.92 -9.76
CA GLN A 294 -16.28 1.75 -9.63
C GLN A 294 -15.64 0.72 -8.67
N PRO A 295 -16.42 -0.01 -7.86
CA PRO A 295 -15.92 -1.04 -6.96
C PRO A 295 -15.17 -2.13 -7.74
N SER A 296 -14.10 -2.69 -7.15
CA SER A 296 -13.29 -3.71 -7.82
C SER A 296 -14.05 -5.02 -7.94
N VAL A 297 -13.61 -5.89 -8.86
CA VAL A 297 -14.16 -7.25 -9.01
C VAL A 297 -14.08 -8.05 -7.71
N PHE A 298 -13.08 -7.80 -6.87
CA PHE A 298 -12.92 -8.44 -5.56
C PHE A 298 -13.91 -7.92 -4.53
N ASP A 299 -14.21 -6.62 -4.55
CA ASP A 299 -15.23 -6.03 -3.67
C ASP A 299 -16.63 -6.59 -3.96
N VAL A 300 -16.91 -6.84 -5.24
CA VAL A 300 -18.23 -7.28 -5.70
C VAL A 300 -18.39 -8.81 -5.59
N LEU A 301 -17.37 -9.59 -5.95
CA LEU A 301 -17.47 -11.05 -6.08
C LEU A 301 -16.80 -11.85 -4.95
N GLY A 302 -16.00 -11.21 -4.09
CA GLY A 302 -15.30 -11.86 -2.98
C GLY A 302 -14.49 -13.08 -3.43
N GLU A 303 -14.74 -14.25 -2.81
CA GLU A 303 -14.04 -15.50 -3.11
C GLU A 303 -14.22 -15.99 -4.57
N ARG A 304 -15.22 -15.49 -5.30
CA ARG A 304 -15.48 -15.86 -6.71
C ARG A 304 -14.74 -14.99 -7.72
N ALA A 305 -14.09 -13.93 -7.28
CA ALA A 305 -13.42 -12.98 -8.16
C ALA A 305 -12.35 -13.64 -9.04
N GLN A 306 -11.54 -14.56 -8.48
CA GLN A 306 -10.48 -15.22 -9.26
C GLN A 306 -11.02 -16.10 -10.38
N SER A 307 -12.06 -16.91 -10.10
CA SER A 307 -12.70 -17.76 -11.11
C SER A 307 -13.36 -16.92 -12.20
N PHE A 308 -14.02 -15.82 -11.81
CA PHE A 308 -14.58 -14.85 -12.75
C PHE A 308 -13.51 -14.26 -13.69
N ILE A 309 -12.39 -13.78 -13.14
CA ILE A 309 -11.28 -13.22 -13.92
C ILE A 309 -10.75 -14.26 -14.91
N ASP A 310 -10.51 -15.48 -14.44
CA ASP A 310 -9.98 -16.56 -15.29
C ASP A 310 -10.93 -16.83 -16.47
N LEU A 311 -12.25 -16.87 -16.25
CA LEU A 311 -13.26 -17.07 -17.30
C LEU A 311 -13.27 -15.92 -18.32
N VAL A 312 -13.15 -14.67 -17.87
CA VAL A 312 -13.07 -13.52 -18.80
C VAL A 312 -11.80 -13.60 -19.64
N LEU A 313 -10.65 -13.86 -19.02
CA LEU A 313 -9.36 -13.91 -19.72
C LEU A 313 -9.23 -15.11 -20.68
N THR A 314 -9.97 -16.20 -20.47
CA THR A 314 -10.03 -17.33 -21.41
C THR A 314 -11.08 -17.14 -22.52
N GLY A 315 -11.82 -16.02 -22.52
CA GLY A 315 -12.87 -15.73 -23.49
C GLY A 315 -14.20 -16.43 -23.21
N GLU A 316 -14.38 -16.96 -22.01
CA GLU A 316 -15.62 -17.59 -21.52
C GLU A 316 -16.54 -16.58 -20.82
N GLU A 317 -16.70 -15.39 -21.40
CA GLU A 317 -17.40 -14.25 -20.79
C GLU A 317 -18.85 -14.56 -20.38
N GLN A 318 -19.56 -15.39 -21.14
CA GLN A 318 -20.91 -15.83 -20.77
C GLN A 318 -20.93 -16.66 -19.48
N ALA A 319 -19.92 -17.52 -19.27
CA ALA A 319 -19.78 -18.29 -18.04
C ALA A 319 -19.40 -17.37 -16.86
N ALA A 320 -18.55 -16.37 -17.10
CA ALA A 320 -18.20 -15.37 -16.09
C ALA A 320 -19.46 -14.61 -15.62
N VAL A 321 -20.32 -14.19 -16.55
CA VAL A 321 -21.59 -13.52 -16.21
C VAL A 321 -22.52 -14.42 -15.39
N VAL A 322 -22.62 -15.71 -15.73
CA VAL A 322 -23.41 -16.67 -14.93
C VAL A 322 -22.85 -16.81 -13.51
N GLU A 323 -21.52 -16.82 -13.36
CA GLU A 323 -20.86 -16.90 -12.06
C GLU A 323 -21.12 -15.65 -11.20
N ALA A 324 -20.97 -14.46 -11.77
CA ALA A 324 -21.26 -13.19 -11.10
C ALA A 324 -22.75 -13.06 -10.74
N HIS A 325 -23.64 -13.49 -11.64
CA HIS A 325 -25.08 -13.56 -11.36
C HIS A 325 -25.39 -14.51 -10.20
N GLY A 326 -24.72 -15.67 -10.15
CA GLY A 326 -24.81 -16.60 -9.04
C GLY A 326 -24.25 -16.06 -7.72
N ALA A 327 -23.47 -14.97 -7.76
CA ALA A 327 -22.96 -14.25 -6.59
C ALA A 327 -23.91 -13.12 -6.13
N GLY A 328 -24.99 -12.86 -6.87
CA GLY A 328 -26.00 -11.84 -6.54
C GLY A 328 -25.94 -10.58 -7.39
N VAL A 329 -24.96 -10.46 -8.30
CA VAL A 329 -24.85 -9.32 -9.21
C VAL A 329 -25.82 -9.49 -10.37
N THR A 330 -26.90 -8.71 -10.38
CA THR A 330 -28.01 -8.91 -11.34
C THR A 330 -28.20 -7.72 -12.28
N ASP A 331 -27.57 -6.58 -12.01
CA ASP A 331 -27.66 -5.41 -12.88
C ASP A 331 -26.80 -5.63 -14.15
N GLU A 332 -27.41 -5.36 -15.31
CA GLU A 332 -26.76 -5.52 -16.61
C GLU A 332 -25.52 -4.63 -16.75
N ASN A 333 -25.56 -3.38 -16.26
CA ASN A 333 -24.43 -2.47 -16.40
C ASN A 333 -23.30 -2.84 -15.42
N GLU A 334 -23.64 -3.27 -14.20
CA GLU A 334 -22.65 -3.73 -13.23
C GLU A 334 -21.91 -4.98 -13.73
N LEU A 335 -22.64 -5.95 -14.29
CA LEU A 335 -22.03 -7.13 -14.93
C LEU A 335 -21.16 -6.74 -16.13
N THR A 336 -21.59 -5.75 -16.93
CA THR A 336 -20.80 -5.23 -18.05
C THR A 336 -19.51 -4.57 -17.57
N ASP A 337 -19.59 -3.74 -16.53
CA ASP A 337 -18.44 -3.06 -15.93
C ASP A 337 -17.43 -4.08 -15.38
N LEU A 338 -17.88 -5.14 -14.71
CA LEU A 338 -17.00 -6.20 -14.21
C LEU A 338 -16.20 -6.87 -15.32
N VAL A 339 -16.85 -7.28 -16.41
CA VAL A 339 -16.16 -7.91 -17.56
C VAL A 339 -15.23 -6.90 -18.24
N PHE A 340 -15.71 -5.67 -18.44
CA PHE A 340 -14.95 -4.61 -19.09
C PHE A 340 -13.67 -4.25 -18.32
N PHE A 341 -13.72 -4.11 -16.99
CA PHE A 341 -12.54 -3.76 -16.20
C PHE A 341 -11.54 -4.90 -16.06
N VAL A 342 -11.93 -6.15 -16.29
CA VAL A 342 -10.96 -7.25 -16.40
C VAL A 342 -10.16 -7.14 -17.71
N HIS A 343 -10.79 -6.71 -18.80
CA HIS A 343 -10.07 -6.41 -20.06
C HIS A 343 -9.23 -5.13 -19.97
N HIS A 344 -9.67 -4.17 -19.15
CA HIS A 344 -9.05 -2.85 -19.00
C HIS A 344 -8.62 -2.53 -17.56
N PRO A 345 -7.64 -3.26 -16.99
CA PRO A 345 -7.16 -2.99 -15.63
C PRO A 345 -6.56 -1.58 -15.50
N GLU A 346 -6.05 -0.98 -16.58
CA GLU A 346 -5.52 0.39 -16.62
C GLU A 346 -6.59 1.46 -16.37
N MET A 347 -7.88 1.12 -16.56
CA MET A 347 -8.98 2.03 -16.26
C MET A 347 -9.21 2.18 -14.76
N ASN A 348 -8.81 1.20 -13.94
CA ASN A 348 -8.92 1.24 -12.48
C ASN A 348 -10.31 1.69 -11.99
N GLY A 349 -11.37 1.12 -12.57
CA GLY A 349 -12.76 1.48 -12.24
C GLY A 349 -13.20 2.89 -12.67
N ARG A 350 -12.35 3.66 -13.37
CA ARG A 350 -12.72 5.01 -13.83
C ARG A 350 -13.77 4.94 -14.93
N LYS A 351 -14.63 5.95 -14.98
CA LYS A 351 -15.60 6.10 -16.07
C LYS A 351 -14.92 6.37 -17.41
N ILE A 352 -15.50 5.82 -18.47
CA ILE A 352 -15.15 6.14 -19.85
C ILE A 352 -15.51 7.61 -20.11
N LYS A 353 -14.52 8.40 -20.52
CA LYS A 353 -14.68 9.83 -20.84
C LYS A 353 -15.28 10.00 -22.23
N ALA A 354 -15.92 11.15 -22.46
CA ALA A 354 -16.63 11.43 -23.72
C ALA A 354 -15.77 11.33 -25.00
N HIS A 355 -14.45 11.44 -24.88
CA HIS A 355 -13.52 11.33 -26.01
C HIS A 355 -12.96 9.91 -26.23
N GLU A 356 -13.24 8.98 -25.32
CA GLU A 356 -12.72 7.61 -25.35
C GLU A 356 -13.67 6.69 -26.11
N THR A 357 -13.90 7.01 -27.39
CA THR A 357 -14.93 6.34 -28.19
C THR A 357 -14.65 4.86 -28.40
N ALA A 358 -13.39 4.44 -28.49
CA ALA A 358 -13.01 3.04 -28.64
C ALA A 358 -13.42 2.21 -27.41
N LEU A 359 -13.10 2.70 -26.20
CA LEU A 359 -13.51 2.06 -24.94
C LEU A 359 -15.04 2.04 -24.80
N ALA A 360 -15.72 3.11 -25.22
CA ALA A 360 -17.18 3.16 -25.21
C ALA A 360 -17.82 2.17 -26.19
N ASP A 361 -17.18 1.89 -27.33
CA ASP A 361 -17.65 0.91 -28.30
C ASP A 361 -17.45 -0.51 -27.76
N GLU A 362 -16.26 -0.81 -27.22
CA GLU A 362 -15.94 -2.08 -26.58
C GLU A 362 -16.87 -2.40 -25.39
N TRP A 363 -17.14 -1.41 -24.54
CA TRP A 363 -18.11 -1.57 -23.45
C TRP A 363 -19.50 -1.97 -23.96
N ARG A 364 -19.93 -1.47 -25.13
CA ARG A 364 -21.22 -1.88 -25.72
C ARG A 364 -21.17 -3.29 -26.28
N ASP A 365 -20.05 -3.70 -26.85
CA ASP A 365 -19.86 -5.08 -27.32
C ASP A 365 -19.91 -6.08 -26.15
N VAL A 366 -19.23 -5.76 -25.04
CA VAL A 366 -19.31 -6.55 -23.80
C VAL A 366 -20.76 -6.61 -23.29
N ARG A 367 -21.47 -5.49 -23.31
CA ARG A 367 -22.87 -5.42 -22.87
C ARG A 367 -23.79 -6.35 -23.64
N ASP A 368 -23.58 -6.50 -24.95
CA ASP A 368 -24.37 -7.39 -25.78
C ASP A 368 -24.11 -8.87 -25.45
N VAL A 369 -22.88 -9.22 -25.05
CA VAL A 369 -22.54 -10.54 -24.51
C VAL A 369 -23.26 -10.78 -23.17
N VAL A 370 -23.22 -9.80 -22.26
CA VAL A 370 -23.90 -9.85 -20.95
C VAL A 370 -25.40 -10.06 -21.11
N ARG A 371 -26.06 -9.30 -22.00
CA ARG A 371 -27.49 -9.46 -22.30
C ARG A 371 -27.83 -10.85 -22.78
N THR A 372 -27.04 -11.39 -23.69
CA THR A 372 -27.23 -12.73 -24.23
C THR A 372 -27.17 -13.78 -23.12
N ALA A 373 -26.25 -13.64 -22.16
CA ALA A 373 -26.14 -14.54 -21.02
C ALA A 373 -27.35 -14.41 -20.05
N LEU A 374 -27.78 -13.18 -19.75
CA LEU A 374 -28.94 -12.92 -18.87
C LEU A 374 -30.25 -13.43 -19.46
N ASP A 375 -30.45 -13.30 -20.78
CA ASP A 375 -31.60 -13.86 -21.48
C ASP A 375 -31.63 -15.40 -21.37
N GLY A 376 -30.45 -16.04 -21.45
CA GLY A 376 -30.29 -17.49 -21.25
C GLY A 376 -30.65 -17.96 -19.85
N LEU A 377 -30.41 -17.14 -18.82
CA LEU A 377 -30.77 -17.42 -17.43
C LEU A 377 -32.27 -17.23 -17.15
N SER A 378 -32.92 -16.29 -17.85
CA SER A 378 -34.33 -15.97 -17.66
C SER A 378 -35.30 -16.91 -18.40
N GLY A 379 -34.79 -17.63 -19.40
CA GLY A 379 -35.56 -18.58 -20.23
C GLY A 379 -35.52 -20.05 -19.77
N GLY A 380 -34.91 -20.34 -18.62
CA GLY A 380 -34.65 -21.70 -18.10
C GLY A 380 -35.64 -22.24 -17.07
#